data_AF-I3Z8C2-F1
#
_entry.id   AF-I3Z8C2-F1
#
_cell.length_a   1.000
_cell.length_b   1.000
_cell.length_c   1.000
_cell.angle_alpha   90.00
_cell.angle_beta   90.00
_cell.angle_gamma   90.00
#
_symmetry.space_group_name_H-M   'P 1'
#
loop_
_entity.id
_entity.type
_entity.pdbx_description
1 polymer ?
#
loop_
_entity_poly.entity_id
_entity_poly.type
_entity_poly.pdbx_seq_one_letter_code
_entity_poly.pdbx_strand_id
1 'polypeptide(L)'
;MAAVILGITLSCQKDEDFLPQSDNFLSENEIQGMTKLGKQLENPYSVENMRKAFDNLKSASPNNRISGNEIEITTSHYYIKFKPKNEDELSILKRDSTLILFEYPLDYEILEGGTHFHDPSVPIGTPTFQYVSIPIDKKIPDGVGYEILENLFIPDEEKDSNISNGRIARDELIDLLVEESLRLTGNLNDVESKPNSRVQSSSWRPAGRIQLFDDELGRLVGVHGVKVRARRWFTTHEGFTDINGNFTCNGTFKRDANYSIPWERYDFDIRSGSLGQAVYDGPKMEGNWNLEIRSGASRMYAIVFQACHNYYYGNRLGLKSPPQNSFWKTAVKISVWDEPNPDANGSHCKDCRFLGISSRIRIYNNVGGNSMAIYATTIHELAHASHWELRRNNWNDNNTESKVKESWARGVQWALGRLRYPNYRGGPTIRPDYTQVVVDMIDPNFPSIFANENFGLWNDNVTGYTIKQIEDVLSNTSTWQDWENNIRNNYNNATEGNLQALFTHWN
;
A
#
# COMPACT_ATOMS: atom_id res chain seq x y z
N MET A 1 -34.04 -18.71 -22.76
CA MET A 1 -32.62 -18.44 -23.03
C MET A 1 -31.89 -18.73 -21.73
N ALA A 2 -31.23 -19.89 -21.65
CA ALA A 2 -30.58 -20.34 -20.43
C ALA A 2 -29.25 -19.58 -20.26
N ALA A 3 -29.11 -18.84 -19.17
CA ALA A 3 -27.85 -18.23 -18.77
C ALA A 3 -26.96 -19.34 -18.21
N VAL A 4 -25.91 -19.69 -18.94
CA VAL A 4 -24.83 -20.55 -18.46
C VAL A 4 -24.03 -19.73 -17.46
N ILE A 5 -24.29 -19.95 -16.17
CA ILE A 5 -23.40 -19.49 -15.10
C ILE A 5 -22.20 -20.44 -15.14
N LEU A 6 -21.09 -20.00 -15.74
CA LEU A 6 -19.80 -20.68 -15.56
C LEU A 6 -19.43 -20.58 -14.09
N GLY A 7 -19.64 -21.66 -13.34
CA GLY A 7 -19.09 -21.83 -12.00
C GLY A 7 -17.59 -22.00 -12.11
N ILE A 8 -16.84 -20.95 -11.77
CA ILE A 8 -15.38 -20.97 -11.76
C ILE A 8 -14.92 -21.26 -10.33
N THR A 9 -14.09 -22.28 -10.20
CA THR A 9 -13.56 -22.85 -8.96
C THR A 9 -12.60 -21.86 -8.28
N LEU A 10 -12.91 -21.42 -7.05
CA LEU A 10 -11.99 -20.64 -6.20
C LEU A 10 -11.00 -21.58 -5.47
N SER A 11 -10.07 -22.17 -6.23
CA SER A 11 -8.93 -22.89 -5.65
C SER A 11 -7.76 -21.92 -5.42
N CYS A 12 -7.25 -21.87 -4.18
CA CYS A 12 -5.92 -21.34 -3.90
C CYS A 12 -4.91 -22.46 -4.22
N GLN A 13 -3.84 -22.13 -4.95
CA GLN A 13 -2.75 -23.08 -5.21
C GLN A 13 -1.70 -22.96 -4.12
N LYS A 14 -1.24 -24.12 -3.63
CA LYS A 14 -0.14 -24.20 -2.66
C LYS A 14 1.18 -24.12 -3.39
N ASP A 15 2.05 -23.23 -2.88
CA ASP A 15 3.46 -23.13 -3.24
C ASP A 15 3.70 -23.12 -4.76
N GLU A 16 3.33 -22.03 -5.44
CA GLU A 16 3.94 -21.72 -6.73
C GLU A 16 5.45 -21.55 -6.50
N ASP A 17 6.27 -22.28 -7.28
CA ASP A 17 7.72 -22.12 -7.26
C ASP A 17 8.05 -20.64 -7.48
N PHE A 18 8.64 -20.02 -6.45
CA PHE A 18 9.19 -18.67 -6.53
C PHE A 18 10.42 -18.77 -7.42
N LEU A 19 10.21 -18.55 -8.72
CA LEU A 19 11.28 -18.64 -9.69
C LEU A 19 12.46 -17.78 -9.23
N PRO A 20 13.68 -18.34 -9.22
CA PRO A 20 14.87 -17.61 -8.79
C PRO A 20 15.13 -16.42 -9.71
N GLN A 21 15.82 -15.43 -9.14
CA GLN A 21 16.25 -14.20 -9.80
C GLN A 21 16.85 -14.51 -11.18
N SER A 22 16.20 -14.02 -12.24
CA SER A 22 16.81 -13.84 -13.54
C SER A 22 17.38 -12.43 -13.62
N ASP A 23 18.56 -12.25 -14.22
CA ASP A 23 19.14 -10.95 -14.63
C ASP A 23 18.35 -10.29 -15.77
N ASN A 24 17.05 -10.54 -15.85
CA ASN A 24 16.18 -9.98 -16.85
C ASN A 24 15.91 -8.51 -16.52
N PHE A 25 15.95 -7.69 -17.57
CA PHE A 25 15.51 -6.31 -17.56
C PHE A 25 14.05 -6.24 -18.01
N LEU A 26 13.43 -5.06 -17.82
CA LEU A 26 12.02 -4.81 -18.14
C LEU A 26 11.64 -5.27 -19.56
N SER A 27 10.63 -6.12 -19.63
CA SER A 27 9.93 -6.49 -20.86
C SER A 27 8.88 -5.44 -21.26
N GLU A 28 8.34 -5.52 -22.48
CA GLU A 28 7.27 -4.61 -22.94
C GLU A 28 6.03 -4.65 -22.03
N ASN A 29 5.68 -5.81 -21.48
CA ASN A 29 4.56 -5.95 -20.55
C ASN A 29 4.83 -5.23 -19.22
N GLU A 30 6.06 -5.29 -18.71
CA GLU A 30 6.45 -4.61 -17.46
C GLU A 30 6.59 -3.10 -17.63
N ILE A 31 6.82 -2.62 -18.87
CA ILE A 31 6.79 -1.18 -19.18
C ILE A 31 5.35 -0.66 -19.24
N GLN A 32 4.37 -1.53 -19.48
CA GLN A 32 2.98 -1.14 -19.59
C GLN A 32 2.43 -0.63 -18.26
N GLY A 33 1.92 0.61 -18.26
CA GLY A 33 1.39 1.24 -17.05
C GLY A 33 2.46 1.73 -16.07
N MET A 34 3.74 1.68 -16.45
CA MET A 34 4.84 2.30 -15.70
C MET A 34 4.79 3.83 -15.83
N THR A 35 5.16 4.55 -14.77
CA THR A 35 5.29 6.01 -14.79
C THR A 35 6.34 6.43 -15.81
N LYS A 36 5.98 7.34 -16.72
CA LYS A 36 6.87 7.82 -17.78
C LYS A 36 7.51 9.13 -17.37
N LEU A 37 8.83 9.10 -17.22
CA LEU A 37 9.64 10.28 -16.97
C LEU A 37 10.02 10.96 -18.28
N GLY A 38 10.10 12.29 -18.24
CA GLY A 38 10.57 13.14 -19.34
C GLY A 38 12.04 13.48 -19.19
N LYS A 39 12.40 14.71 -19.56
CA LYS A 39 13.78 15.19 -19.37
C LYS A 39 14.07 15.44 -17.89
N GLN A 40 15.35 15.36 -17.55
CA GLN A 40 15.85 15.92 -16.29
C GLN A 40 15.67 17.44 -16.32
N LEU A 41 15.21 17.99 -15.21
CA LEU A 41 15.04 19.41 -14.98
C LEU A 41 16.27 19.96 -14.25
N GLU A 42 16.68 21.18 -14.58
CA GLU A 42 17.71 21.85 -13.80
C GLU A 42 17.17 22.20 -12.41
N ASN A 43 17.84 21.74 -11.35
CA ASN A 43 17.32 21.86 -9.99
C ASN A 43 17.36 23.31 -9.46
N PRO A 44 16.21 23.96 -9.17
CA PRO A 44 16.16 25.31 -8.63
C PRO A 44 16.50 25.38 -7.13
N TYR A 45 16.48 24.27 -6.40
CA TYR A 45 16.79 24.19 -4.97
C TYR A 45 18.24 23.80 -4.69
N SER A 46 19.06 23.61 -5.72
CA SER A 46 20.48 23.41 -5.51
C SER A 46 21.10 24.65 -4.87
N VAL A 47 22.06 24.44 -3.95
CA VAL A 47 22.78 25.55 -3.31
C VAL A 47 23.44 26.44 -4.37
N GLU A 48 23.91 25.86 -5.48
CA GLU A 48 24.48 26.60 -6.60
C GLU A 48 23.45 27.52 -7.28
N ASN A 49 22.29 26.99 -7.67
CA ASN A 49 21.28 27.79 -8.39
C ASN A 49 20.59 28.80 -7.49
N MET A 50 20.39 28.48 -6.21
CA MET A 50 19.93 29.44 -5.21
C MET A 50 20.92 30.59 -5.04
N ARG A 51 22.24 30.34 -5.01
CA ARG A 51 23.24 31.41 -4.96
C ARG A 51 23.22 32.28 -6.22
N LYS A 52 23.15 31.67 -7.40
CA LYS A 52 23.01 32.41 -8.67
C LYS A 52 21.77 33.30 -8.68
N ALA A 53 20.64 32.78 -8.20
CA ALA A 53 19.39 33.53 -8.08
C ALA A 53 19.52 34.72 -7.12
N PHE A 54 20.12 34.51 -5.95
CA PHE A 54 20.34 35.56 -4.97
C PHE A 54 21.28 36.66 -5.49
N ASP A 55 22.36 36.29 -6.19
CA ASP A 55 23.27 37.24 -6.80
C ASP A 55 22.60 38.05 -7.91
N ASN A 56 21.67 37.43 -8.68
CA ASN A 56 20.88 38.14 -9.66
C ASN A 56 19.91 39.14 -9.02
N LEU A 57 19.22 38.76 -7.93
CA LEU A 57 18.34 39.65 -7.18
C LEU A 57 19.08 40.85 -6.58
N LYS A 58 20.29 40.64 -6.06
CA LYS A 58 21.18 41.72 -5.57
C LYS A 58 21.54 42.68 -6.70
N SER A 59 21.93 42.15 -7.86
CA SER A 59 22.34 42.93 -9.02
C SER A 59 21.18 43.77 -9.60
N ALA A 60 19.95 43.23 -9.55
CA ALA A 60 18.74 43.92 -10.01
C ALA A 60 18.19 44.97 -9.02
N SER A 61 18.73 45.07 -7.80
CA SER A 61 18.24 45.97 -6.74
C SER A 61 19.28 47.06 -6.35
N PRO A 62 19.59 48.03 -7.23
CA PRO A 62 20.65 49.03 -7.01
C PRO A 62 20.43 50.02 -5.84
N ASN A 63 19.28 49.98 -5.17
CA ASN A 63 18.90 50.87 -4.05
C ASN A 63 18.90 50.20 -2.65
N ASN A 64 19.68 49.13 -2.43
CA ASN A 64 19.85 48.51 -1.09
C ASN A 64 18.57 47.94 -0.44
N ARG A 65 17.50 47.64 -1.20
CA ARG A 65 16.28 47.02 -0.63
C ARG A 65 16.46 45.54 -0.24
N ILE A 66 17.49 44.88 -0.78
CA ILE A 66 17.89 43.53 -0.40
C ILE A 66 19.27 43.68 0.25
N SER A 67 19.32 43.99 1.54
CA SER A 67 20.60 44.00 2.27
C SER A 67 21.15 42.57 2.30
N GLY A 68 22.33 42.35 1.71
CA GLY A 68 22.94 41.03 1.49
C GLY A 68 23.27 40.19 2.73
N ASN A 69 22.85 40.62 3.93
CA ASN A 69 23.05 39.96 5.21
C ASN A 69 21.81 39.17 5.70
N GLU A 70 20.70 39.12 4.96
CA GLU A 70 19.44 38.56 5.48
C GLU A 70 19.20 37.07 5.18
N ILE A 71 19.86 36.48 4.16
CA ILE A 71 19.72 35.06 3.82
C ILE A 71 21.10 34.42 3.67
N GLU A 72 21.40 33.46 4.52
CA GLU A 72 22.55 32.58 4.41
C GLU A 72 22.14 31.33 3.59
N ILE A 73 22.73 31.17 2.40
CA ILE A 73 22.45 30.03 1.52
C ILE A 73 23.49 28.94 1.76
N THR A 74 23.15 28.05 2.68
CA THR A 74 23.92 26.85 3.05
C THR A 74 23.12 25.58 2.76
N THR A 75 23.79 24.44 2.77
CA THR A 75 23.11 23.15 2.62
C THR A 75 22.17 22.93 3.81
N SER A 76 20.89 22.78 3.54
CA SER A 76 19.85 22.41 4.51
C SER A 76 19.48 20.94 4.40
N HIS A 77 19.55 20.39 3.18
CA HIS A 77 19.17 19.02 2.86
C HIS A 77 20.13 18.40 1.86
N TYR A 78 20.22 17.07 1.86
CA TYR A 78 20.86 16.30 0.80
C TYR A 78 19.79 15.66 -0.09
N TYR A 79 19.95 15.78 -1.41
CA TYR A 79 19.25 14.93 -2.37
C TYR A 79 20.04 13.63 -2.55
N ILE A 80 19.46 12.51 -2.13
CA ILE A 80 20.16 11.22 -2.08
C ILE A 80 19.48 10.20 -2.98
N LYS A 81 20.30 9.42 -3.69
CA LYS A 81 19.95 8.18 -4.39
C LYS A 81 20.50 6.98 -3.64
N PHE A 82 19.64 6.21 -3.00
CA PHE A 82 19.99 4.90 -2.43
C PHE A 82 19.97 3.81 -3.52
N LYS A 83 20.86 2.83 -3.36
CA LYS A 83 21.10 1.70 -4.27
C LYS A 83 20.98 0.39 -3.49
N PRO A 84 19.77 0.03 -3.00
CA PRO A 84 19.55 -1.21 -2.29
C PRO A 84 19.86 -2.42 -3.19
N LYS A 85 20.69 -3.35 -2.72
CA LYS A 85 21.08 -4.54 -3.48
C LYS A 85 20.09 -5.70 -3.35
N ASN A 86 19.26 -5.66 -2.33
CA ASN A 86 18.28 -6.68 -2.00
C ASN A 86 17.19 -6.07 -1.12
N GLU A 87 16.17 -6.85 -0.86
CA GLU A 87 15.00 -6.39 -0.11
C GLU A 87 15.26 -6.21 1.39
N ASP A 88 16.30 -6.84 1.96
CA ASP A 88 16.71 -6.57 3.33
C ASP A 88 17.29 -5.16 3.46
N GLU A 89 18.10 -4.73 2.49
CA GLU A 89 18.60 -3.36 2.39
C GLU A 89 17.46 -2.35 2.14
N LEU A 90 16.52 -2.64 1.23
CA LEU A 90 15.34 -1.78 1.04
C LEU A 90 14.51 -1.67 2.34
N SER A 91 14.38 -2.77 3.09
CA SER A 91 13.67 -2.81 4.36
C SER A 91 14.35 -1.97 5.45
N ILE A 92 15.68 -1.77 5.40
CA ILE A 92 16.36 -0.82 6.30
C ILE A 92 15.85 0.59 6.04
N LEU A 93 15.74 1.02 4.77
CA LEU A 93 15.25 2.34 4.42
C LEU A 93 13.78 2.52 4.83
N LYS A 94 12.92 1.54 4.50
CA LYS A 94 11.48 1.59 4.83
C LYS A 94 11.19 1.50 6.33
N ARG A 95 12.14 1.06 7.16
CA ARG A 95 11.99 1.02 8.62
C ARG A 95 11.96 2.41 9.24
N ASP A 96 12.67 3.37 8.65
CA ASP A 96 12.58 4.77 9.05
C ASP A 96 11.37 5.43 8.38
N SER A 97 10.23 5.43 9.08
CA SER A 97 8.98 6.04 8.58
C SER A 97 9.05 7.54 8.39
N THR A 98 10.15 8.19 8.83
CA THR A 98 10.38 9.62 8.60
C THR A 98 11.14 9.88 7.29
N LEU A 99 11.53 8.84 6.55
CA LEU A 99 12.00 8.96 5.16
C LEU A 99 10.83 8.84 4.20
N ILE A 100 10.69 9.82 3.30
CA ILE A 100 9.72 9.79 2.22
C ILE A 100 10.45 9.36 0.95
N LEU A 101 10.42 8.06 0.68
CA LEU A 101 11.11 7.43 -0.44
C LEU A 101 10.27 7.46 -1.72
N PHE A 102 10.93 7.71 -2.85
CA PHE A 102 10.37 7.61 -4.20
C PHE A 102 11.20 6.64 -5.04
N GLU A 103 10.54 5.88 -5.92
CA GLU A 103 11.23 4.93 -6.82
C GLU A 103 11.83 5.62 -8.06
N TYR A 104 11.45 6.87 -8.32
CA TYR A 104 11.95 7.69 -9.42
C TYR A 104 12.67 8.97 -8.93
N PRO A 105 13.62 9.53 -9.73
CA PRO A 105 14.26 10.81 -9.46
C PRO A 105 13.28 11.96 -9.23
N LEU A 106 13.61 12.86 -8.29
CA LEU A 106 12.75 13.99 -7.93
C LEU A 106 12.83 15.19 -8.87
N ASP A 107 13.87 15.23 -9.70
CA ASP A 107 14.28 16.29 -10.62
C ASP A 107 13.98 15.95 -12.09
N TYR A 108 12.97 15.12 -12.34
CA TYR A 108 12.52 14.77 -13.70
C TYR A 108 11.06 15.18 -13.92
N GLU A 109 10.73 15.53 -15.17
CA GLU A 109 9.34 15.69 -15.59
C GLU A 109 8.60 14.35 -15.47
N ILE A 110 7.35 14.39 -15.02
CA ILE A 110 6.43 13.24 -15.10
C ILE A 110 5.53 13.51 -16.30
N LEU A 111 5.77 12.81 -17.41
CA LEU A 111 4.98 12.97 -18.63
C LEU A 111 3.64 12.25 -18.52
N GLU A 112 3.64 11.07 -17.88
CA GLU A 112 2.46 10.25 -17.66
C GLU A 112 2.60 9.52 -16.32
N GLY A 113 1.59 9.69 -15.45
CA GLY A 113 1.51 8.96 -14.19
C GLY A 113 1.12 7.50 -14.41
N GLY A 114 1.81 6.60 -13.73
CA GLY A 114 1.59 5.16 -13.83
C GLY A 114 1.18 4.51 -12.50
N THR A 115 1.34 3.19 -12.49
CA THR A 115 0.92 2.29 -11.41
C THR A 115 2.11 1.68 -10.65
N HIS A 116 3.32 1.92 -11.15
CA HIS A 116 4.60 1.50 -10.59
C HIS A 116 5.72 2.23 -11.34
N PHE A 117 6.94 2.16 -10.80
CA PHE A 117 8.14 2.58 -11.50
C PHE A 117 9.28 1.61 -11.21
N HIS A 118 10.09 1.31 -12.22
CA HIS A 118 11.33 0.57 -12.05
C HIS A 118 12.38 1.15 -13.01
N ASP A 119 13.53 1.56 -12.47
CA ASP A 119 14.62 2.07 -13.29
C ASP A 119 15.05 1.00 -14.32
N PRO A 120 15.02 1.30 -15.65
CA PRO A 120 15.36 0.34 -16.69
C PRO A 120 16.79 -0.21 -16.63
N SER A 121 17.70 0.44 -15.90
CA SER A 121 19.07 -0.02 -15.69
C SER A 121 19.21 -1.02 -14.53
N VAL A 122 18.13 -1.27 -13.78
CA VAL A 122 18.10 -2.19 -12.65
C VAL A 122 17.38 -3.49 -13.05
N PRO A 123 17.95 -4.67 -12.79
CA PRO A 123 17.26 -5.94 -13.03
C PRO A 123 15.96 -6.07 -12.21
N ILE A 124 14.93 -6.70 -12.76
CA ILE A 124 13.60 -6.86 -12.12
C ILE A 124 13.67 -7.56 -10.77
N GLY A 125 14.63 -8.50 -10.62
CA GLY A 125 14.84 -9.25 -9.38
C GLY A 125 15.50 -8.46 -8.25
N THR A 126 15.84 -7.19 -8.47
CA THR A 126 16.51 -6.30 -7.51
C THR A 126 15.64 -5.10 -7.21
N PRO A 127 15.54 -4.62 -5.95
CA PRO A 127 14.82 -3.40 -5.67
C PRO A 127 15.37 -2.21 -6.47
N THR A 128 14.47 -1.41 -7.03
CA THR A 128 14.87 -0.20 -7.75
C THR A 128 15.45 0.86 -6.82
N PHE A 129 16.10 1.87 -7.40
CA PHE A 129 16.70 2.96 -6.65
C PHE A 129 15.64 3.70 -5.81
N GLN A 130 16.07 4.23 -4.67
CA GLN A 130 15.20 5.03 -3.80
C GLN A 130 15.75 6.45 -3.69
N TYR A 131 14.91 7.44 -3.98
CA TYR A 131 15.24 8.85 -4.00
C TYR A 131 14.59 9.57 -2.83
N VAL A 132 15.34 10.44 -2.15
CA VAL A 132 14.86 11.18 -0.99
C VAL A 132 15.56 12.54 -0.84
N SER A 133 14.85 13.48 -0.22
CA SER A 133 15.44 14.68 0.38
C SER A 133 15.56 14.47 1.89
N ILE A 134 16.76 14.61 2.45
CA ILE A 134 17.01 14.39 3.87
C ILE A 134 17.66 15.62 4.51
N PRO A 135 17.15 16.13 5.66
CA PRO A 135 17.81 17.21 6.40
C PRO A 135 19.26 16.83 6.78
N ILE A 136 20.18 17.80 6.77
CA ILE A 136 21.61 17.53 7.06
C ILE A 136 21.86 17.07 8.51
N ASP A 137 20.96 17.40 9.44
CA ASP A 137 21.01 17.02 10.84
C ASP A 137 20.40 15.62 11.09
N LYS A 138 19.69 15.07 10.11
CA LYS A 138 19.13 13.73 10.18
C LYS A 138 20.17 12.70 9.74
N LYS A 139 20.34 11.66 10.58
CA LYS A 139 21.25 10.56 10.30
C LYS A 139 20.79 9.78 9.05
N ILE A 140 21.69 9.65 8.07
CA ILE A 140 21.48 8.78 6.89
C ILE A 140 21.52 7.31 7.35
N PRO A 141 20.58 6.46 6.90
CA PRO A 141 20.60 5.04 7.24
C PRO A 141 21.90 4.33 6.86
N ASP A 142 22.48 3.60 7.80
CA ASP A 142 23.65 2.75 7.57
C ASP A 142 23.24 1.43 6.89
N GLY A 143 24.16 0.81 6.15
CA GLY A 143 23.98 -0.53 5.58
C GLY A 143 23.34 -0.58 4.19
N VAL A 144 23.07 0.57 3.57
CA VAL A 144 22.60 0.68 2.19
C VAL A 144 23.50 1.62 1.40
N GLY A 145 23.96 1.20 0.22
CA GLY A 145 24.78 2.06 -0.63
C GLY A 145 24.01 3.29 -1.09
N TYR A 146 24.63 4.47 -1.12
CA TYR A 146 23.98 5.70 -1.56
C TYR A 146 24.94 6.66 -2.26
N GLU A 147 24.36 7.62 -2.96
CA GLU A 147 25.03 8.71 -3.64
C GLU A 147 24.32 10.02 -3.31
N ILE A 148 25.05 11.04 -2.87
CA ILE A 148 24.52 12.40 -2.75
C ILE A 148 24.56 13.00 -4.14
N LEU A 149 23.38 13.21 -4.72
CA LEU A 149 23.22 13.80 -6.04
C LEU A 149 23.42 15.31 -5.97
N GLU A 150 22.93 15.96 -4.91
CA GLU A 150 22.99 17.41 -4.81
C GLU A 150 22.87 17.93 -3.37
N ASN A 151 23.51 19.07 -3.11
CA ASN A 151 23.32 19.86 -1.88
C ASN A 151 22.16 20.82 -2.09
N LEU A 152 21.14 20.74 -1.26
CA LEU A 152 19.91 21.51 -1.40
C LEU A 152 19.81 22.63 -0.35
N PHE A 153 19.22 23.75 -0.75
CA PHE A 153 18.69 24.78 0.13
C PHE A 153 17.17 24.83 -0.02
N ILE A 154 16.44 24.38 1.01
CA ILE A 154 14.96 24.31 1.03
C ILE A 154 14.43 25.28 2.10
N PRO A 155 14.29 26.57 1.76
CA PRO A 155 13.99 27.60 2.75
C PRO A 155 12.56 27.51 3.31
N ASP A 156 11.65 26.81 2.63
CA ASP A 156 10.25 26.67 3.05
C ASP A 156 10.06 25.76 4.28
N GLU A 157 11.02 24.86 4.54
CA GLU A 157 10.98 23.95 5.70
C GLU A 157 11.62 24.56 6.95
N GLU A 158 12.42 25.62 6.82
CA GLU A 158 13.08 26.33 7.93
C GLU A 158 12.17 27.37 8.64
N LYS A 159 10.86 27.35 8.38
CA LYS A 159 9.88 28.33 8.89
C LYS A 159 9.52 28.13 10.36
N ASP A 160 10.51 28.08 11.25
CA ASP A 160 10.27 27.91 12.69
C ASP A 160 9.61 29.16 13.33
N SER A 161 8.58 28.95 14.14
CA SER A 161 7.69 29.96 14.73
C SER A 161 8.32 30.67 15.93
N ASN A 162 8.33 32.03 15.95
CA ASN A 162 8.24 32.94 17.14
C ASN A 162 9.01 34.29 17.07
N ILE A 163 9.02 35.07 15.97
CA ILE A 163 9.39 36.51 16.02
C ILE A 163 8.55 37.31 15.00
N SER A 164 7.84 38.36 15.42
CA SER A 164 6.68 38.91 14.70
C SER A 164 6.93 40.06 13.72
N ASN A 165 8.08 40.76 13.74
CA ASN A 165 8.22 42.00 12.94
C ASN A 165 9.27 41.93 11.81
N GLY A 166 10.21 40.97 11.83
CA GLY A 166 11.23 40.77 10.77
C GLY A 166 10.94 39.62 9.80
N ARG A 167 9.90 38.82 10.07
CA ARG A 167 9.58 37.60 9.31
C ARG A 167 8.95 37.88 7.95
N ILE A 168 8.10 38.91 7.84
CA ILE A 168 7.37 39.23 6.59
C ILE A 168 8.36 39.58 5.47
N ALA A 169 9.34 40.45 5.74
CA ALA A 169 10.35 40.82 4.75
C ALA A 169 11.25 39.63 4.36
N ARG A 170 11.58 38.75 5.31
CA ARG A 170 12.36 37.53 5.04
C ARG A 170 11.57 36.49 4.23
N ASP A 171 10.29 36.30 4.53
CA ASP A 171 9.41 35.39 3.80
C ASP A 171 9.21 35.88 2.35
N GLU A 172 8.98 37.18 2.14
CA GLU A 172 8.91 37.79 0.80
C GLU A 172 10.23 37.63 0.04
N LEU A 173 11.38 37.80 0.71
CA LEU A 173 12.68 37.61 0.08
C LEU A 173 12.95 36.14 -0.27
N ILE A 174 12.55 35.19 0.57
CA ILE A 174 12.61 33.75 0.28
C ILE A 174 11.76 33.42 -0.94
N ASP A 175 10.55 33.97 -1.03
CA ASP A 175 9.67 33.75 -2.18
C ASP A 175 10.28 34.27 -3.47
N LEU A 176 10.83 35.49 -3.44
CA LEU A 176 11.54 36.09 -4.58
C LEU A 176 12.76 35.25 -4.98
N LEU A 177 13.51 34.72 -4.01
CA LEU A 177 14.66 33.86 -4.26
C LEU A 177 14.26 32.56 -4.96
N VAL A 178 13.23 31.87 -4.44
CA VAL A 178 12.71 30.63 -5.04
C VAL A 178 12.17 30.89 -6.44
N GLU A 179 11.41 31.98 -6.63
CA GLU A 179 10.87 32.37 -7.93
C GLU A 179 11.97 32.69 -8.94
N GLU A 180 12.99 33.44 -8.54
CA GLU A 180 14.11 33.76 -9.41
C GLU A 180 14.94 32.53 -9.77
N SER A 181 15.14 31.60 -8.83
CA SER A 181 15.82 30.35 -9.12
C SER A 181 15.02 29.47 -10.10
N LEU A 182 13.70 29.37 -9.91
CA LEU A 182 12.81 28.71 -10.88
C LEU A 182 12.88 29.37 -12.26
N ARG A 183 12.98 30.71 -12.32
CA ARG A 183 13.09 31.45 -13.58
C ARG A 183 14.40 31.16 -14.30
N LEU A 184 15.53 31.22 -13.58
CA LEU A 184 16.86 31.00 -14.14
C LEU A 184 17.03 29.56 -14.66
N THR A 185 16.41 28.59 -13.99
CA THR A 185 16.44 27.17 -14.36
C THR A 185 15.36 26.77 -15.37
N GLY A 186 14.56 27.72 -15.87
CA GLY A 186 13.52 27.46 -16.87
C GLY A 186 12.31 26.66 -16.36
N ASN A 187 12.07 26.67 -15.05
CA ASN A 187 11.02 25.91 -14.37
C ASN A 187 9.79 26.76 -13.98
N LEU A 188 9.65 27.95 -14.56
CA LEU A 188 8.43 28.77 -14.51
C LEU A 188 7.68 28.64 -15.84
N ASN A 189 6.39 28.31 -15.77
CA ASN A 189 5.55 28.26 -16.96
C ASN A 189 5.23 29.69 -17.46
N ASP A 190 4.76 29.85 -18.70
CA ASP A 190 4.46 31.16 -19.32
C ASP A 190 3.45 32.04 -18.55
N VAL A 191 2.58 31.41 -17.74
CA VAL A 191 1.65 32.11 -16.85
C VAL A 191 2.36 32.65 -15.60
N GLU A 192 3.42 31.98 -15.17
CA GLU A 192 4.23 32.28 -13.98
C GLU A 192 5.39 33.23 -14.27
N SER A 193 5.78 33.40 -15.54
CA SER A 193 6.88 34.28 -15.97
C SER A 193 6.48 35.75 -16.11
N LYS A 194 5.20 36.11 -15.84
CA LYS A 194 4.75 37.51 -15.85
C LYS A 194 5.24 38.24 -14.58
N PRO A 195 5.96 39.36 -14.70
CA PRO A 195 6.39 40.13 -13.54
C PRO A 195 5.14 40.64 -12.80
N ASN A 196 5.04 40.34 -11.50
CA ASN A 196 3.96 40.71 -10.56
C ASN A 196 2.74 39.78 -10.43
N SER A 197 2.65 38.62 -11.09
CA SER A 197 1.43 37.78 -10.98
C SER A 197 1.41 36.81 -9.79
N ARG A 198 2.55 36.44 -9.17
CA ARG A 198 2.60 35.35 -8.17
C ARG A 198 3.40 35.57 -6.89
N VAL A 199 4.16 36.66 -6.75
CA VAL A 199 4.85 37.00 -5.49
C VAL A 199 3.85 37.16 -4.31
N GLN A 200 2.55 37.31 -4.60
CA GLN A 200 1.46 37.40 -3.62
C GLN A 200 0.52 36.17 -3.57
N SER A 201 0.84 35.03 -4.20
CA SER A 201 -0.09 33.88 -4.13
C SER A 201 -0.18 33.33 -2.70
N SER A 202 -1.40 33.28 -2.17
CA SER A 202 -1.68 32.60 -0.90
C SER A 202 -1.31 31.12 -1.06
N SER A 203 -0.58 30.57 -0.09
CA SER A 203 -0.31 29.13 -0.09
C SER A 203 -1.62 28.35 0.01
N TRP A 204 -1.73 27.24 -0.72
CA TRP A 204 -2.88 26.35 -0.70
C TRP A 204 -2.50 25.02 -0.03
N ARG A 205 -3.48 24.37 0.61
CA ARG A 205 -3.30 23.08 1.28
C ARG A 205 -3.79 21.96 0.37
N PRO A 206 -2.94 20.97 0.01
CA PRO A 206 -3.39 19.80 -0.73
C PRO A 206 -4.46 19.02 0.03
N ALA A 207 -5.54 18.71 -0.67
CA ALA A 207 -6.71 18.05 -0.11
C ALA A 207 -7.51 17.39 -1.25
N GLY A 208 -8.56 16.66 -0.91
CA GLY A 208 -9.44 16.08 -1.90
C GLY A 208 -10.12 14.81 -1.40
N ARG A 209 -10.48 13.94 -2.34
CA ARG A 209 -11.24 12.73 -2.05
C ARG A 209 -10.84 11.58 -2.97
N ILE A 210 -10.53 10.42 -2.39
CA ILE A 210 -10.17 9.19 -3.12
C ILE A 210 -11.28 8.15 -2.95
N GLN A 211 -11.88 7.74 -4.07
CA GLN A 211 -12.98 6.76 -4.08
C GLN A 211 -12.69 5.62 -5.05
N LEU A 212 -13.25 4.46 -4.74
CA LEU A 212 -13.25 3.26 -5.55
C LEU A 212 -14.69 2.95 -5.96
N PHE A 213 -14.92 2.62 -7.23
CA PHE A 213 -16.20 2.04 -7.65
C PHE A 213 -16.24 0.56 -7.26
N ASP A 214 -17.13 0.26 -6.31
CA ASP A 214 -17.40 -1.07 -5.80
C ASP A 214 -18.62 -1.62 -6.55
N ASP A 215 -18.37 -2.54 -7.48
CA ASP A 215 -19.39 -3.13 -8.37
C ASP A 215 -20.32 -4.13 -7.68
N GLU A 216 -19.93 -4.73 -6.55
CA GLU A 216 -20.86 -5.51 -5.71
C GLU A 216 -21.86 -4.58 -5.02
N LEU A 217 -21.39 -3.41 -4.54
CA LEU A 217 -22.26 -2.41 -3.92
C LEU A 217 -22.94 -1.48 -4.93
N GLY A 218 -22.55 -1.54 -6.21
CA GLY A 218 -23.03 -0.69 -7.29
C GLY A 218 -22.77 0.81 -7.09
N ARG A 219 -21.75 1.20 -6.32
CA ARG A 219 -21.51 2.61 -5.96
C ARG A 219 -20.05 2.95 -5.68
N LEU A 220 -19.74 4.24 -5.68
CA LEU A 220 -18.47 4.76 -5.18
C LEU A 220 -18.42 4.68 -3.66
N VAL A 221 -17.31 4.17 -3.14
CA VAL A 221 -16.99 4.09 -1.70
C VAL A 221 -15.65 4.75 -1.43
N GLY A 222 -15.48 5.31 -0.24
CA GLY A 222 -14.19 5.87 0.18
C GLY A 222 -13.13 4.78 0.28
N VAL A 223 -11.92 5.07 -0.22
CA VAL A 223 -10.74 4.24 0.09
C VAL A 223 -10.20 4.76 1.43
N HIS A 224 -10.37 4.00 2.51
CA HIS A 224 -10.15 4.47 3.88
C HIS A 224 -8.71 4.21 4.33
N GLY A 225 -8.08 5.23 4.90
CA GLY A 225 -6.76 5.14 5.53
C GLY A 225 -5.62 5.01 4.53
N VAL A 226 -5.84 5.32 3.25
CA VAL A 226 -4.75 5.36 2.26
C VAL A 226 -3.95 6.65 2.43
N LYS A 227 -2.63 6.52 2.30
CA LYS A 227 -1.72 7.66 2.31
C LYS A 227 -1.80 8.39 0.97
N VAL A 228 -1.98 9.70 0.99
CA VAL A 228 -1.88 10.57 -0.18
C VAL A 228 -0.68 11.50 0.01
N ARG A 229 0.20 11.54 -0.98
CA ARG A 229 1.37 12.42 -1.02
C ARG A 229 1.09 13.57 -1.99
N ALA A 230 1.53 14.78 -1.64
CA ALA A 230 1.62 15.91 -2.54
C ALA A 230 3.07 16.41 -2.50
N ARG A 231 3.78 16.32 -3.62
CA ARG A 231 5.20 16.63 -3.74
C ARG A 231 5.43 17.76 -4.72
N ARG A 232 6.19 18.76 -4.28
CA ARG A 232 6.80 19.75 -5.16
C ARG A 232 8.31 19.72 -4.97
N TRP A 233 9.03 19.31 -6.02
CA TRP A 233 10.47 19.10 -5.97
C TRP A 233 10.87 18.21 -4.78
N PHE A 234 11.59 18.76 -3.80
CA PHE A 234 12.16 18.04 -2.66
C PHE A 234 11.31 18.12 -1.39
N THR A 235 10.21 18.89 -1.41
CA THR A 235 9.27 18.98 -0.29
C THR A 235 8.04 18.13 -0.56
N THR A 236 7.69 17.29 0.41
CA THR A 236 6.50 16.43 0.36
C THR A 236 5.63 16.64 1.58
N HIS A 237 4.32 16.75 1.36
CA HIS A 237 3.31 16.75 2.41
C HIS A 237 2.42 15.52 2.24
N GLU A 238 2.05 14.90 3.36
CA GLU A 238 1.26 13.67 3.39
C GLU A 238 -0.05 13.89 4.14
N GLY A 239 -1.09 13.15 3.73
CA GLY A 239 -2.38 13.06 4.42
C GLY A 239 -2.92 11.63 4.34
N PHE A 240 -3.88 11.30 5.20
CA PHE A 240 -4.58 10.02 5.15
C PHE A 240 -6.06 10.24 4.89
N THR A 241 -6.65 9.35 4.09
CA THR A 241 -8.08 9.41 3.80
C THR A 241 -8.92 8.94 4.99
N ASP A 242 -10.05 9.60 5.22
CA ASP A 242 -11.09 9.16 6.15
C ASP A 242 -11.97 8.03 5.55
N ILE A 243 -12.99 7.58 6.28
CA ILE A 243 -13.92 6.53 5.83
C ILE A 243 -14.70 6.90 4.55
N ASN A 244 -14.85 8.19 4.26
CA ASN A 244 -15.51 8.72 3.07
C ASN A 244 -14.54 8.98 1.92
N GLY A 245 -13.24 8.75 2.14
CA GLY A 245 -12.16 8.98 1.18
C GLY A 245 -11.57 10.39 1.22
N ASN A 246 -12.03 11.29 2.11
CA ASN A 246 -11.53 12.67 2.15
C ASN A 246 -10.15 12.72 2.80
N PHE A 247 -9.25 13.55 2.28
CA PHE A 247 -7.93 13.76 2.88
C PHE A 247 -7.55 15.25 2.88
N THR A 248 -6.59 15.59 3.72
CA THR A 248 -5.91 16.88 3.75
C THR A 248 -4.47 16.64 4.17
N CYS A 249 -3.51 17.14 3.39
CA CYS A 249 -2.10 16.96 3.68
C CYS A 249 -1.62 17.90 4.80
N ASN A 250 -0.54 17.53 5.44
CA ASN A 250 0.02 18.20 6.62
C ASN A 250 0.81 19.51 6.33
N GLY A 251 0.84 20.01 5.09
CA GLY A 251 1.48 21.29 4.75
C GLY A 251 0.83 22.00 3.56
N THR A 252 1.50 23.02 3.01
CA THR A 252 0.95 23.90 1.97
C THR A 252 1.98 24.23 0.91
N PHE A 253 1.52 24.45 -0.32
CA PHE A 253 2.37 24.89 -1.44
C PHE A 253 1.92 26.24 -1.98
N LYS A 254 2.81 26.98 -2.64
CA LYS A 254 2.45 28.21 -3.37
C LYS A 254 2.18 27.99 -4.86
N ARG A 255 2.46 26.77 -5.35
CA ARG A 255 2.40 26.37 -6.76
C ARG A 255 1.89 24.93 -6.85
N ASP A 256 1.74 24.46 -8.08
CA ASP A 256 1.34 23.09 -8.38
C ASP A 256 2.22 22.03 -7.70
N ALA A 257 1.58 20.95 -7.26
CA ALA A 257 2.24 19.80 -6.66
C ALA A 257 1.80 18.52 -7.39
N ASN A 258 2.72 17.54 -7.46
CA ASN A 258 2.43 16.22 -7.98
C ASN A 258 1.75 15.41 -6.87
N TYR A 259 0.52 14.97 -7.11
CA TYR A 259 -0.14 14.04 -6.22
C TYR A 259 0.29 12.60 -6.50
N SER A 260 0.36 11.77 -5.47
CA SER A 260 0.49 10.32 -5.65
C SER A 260 -0.07 9.54 -4.46
N ILE A 261 -0.34 8.25 -4.69
CA ILE A 261 -0.77 7.30 -3.68
C ILE A 261 0.20 6.12 -3.70
N PRO A 262 1.06 5.94 -2.70
CA PRO A 262 1.73 4.67 -2.48
C PRO A 262 0.74 3.68 -1.84
N TRP A 263 0.57 2.50 -2.42
CA TRP A 263 -0.35 1.48 -1.88
C TRP A 263 0.30 0.70 -0.72
N GLU A 264 0.53 1.40 0.38
CA GLU A 264 1.20 0.87 1.58
C GLU A 264 0.60 1.42 2.88
N ARG A 265 0.86 0.70 3.98
CA ARG A 265 0.79 1.19 5.36
C ARG A 265 1.93 0.60 6.17
N TYR A 266 2.01 0.95 7.46
CA TYR A 266 3.11 0.51 8.31
C TYR A 266 3.31 -1.01 8.31
N ASP A 267 2.23 -1.79 8.31
CA ASP A 267 2.29 -3.26 8.41
C ASP A 267 2.31 -4.00 7.07
N PHE A 268 1.99 -3.34 5.96
CA PHE A 268 1.89 -3.99 4.66
C PHE A 268 2.23 -3.08 3.48
N ASP A 269 2.69 -3.69 2.40
CA ASP A 269 3.13 -3.04 1.17
C ASP A 269 2.58 -3.81 -0.04
N ILE A 270 1.81 -3.14 -0.90
CA ILE A 270 1.27 -3.71 -2.14
C ILE A 270 2.27 -3.47 -3.27
N ARG A 271 2.58 -4.53 -4.02
CA ARG A 271 3.53 -4.55 -5.13
C ARG A 271 2.82 -4.78 -6.46
N SER A 272 3.35 -4.16 -7.51
CA SER A 272 2.85 -4.34 -8.88
C SER A 272 3.49 -5.58 -9.50
N GLY A 273 2.80 -6.72 -9.44
CA GLY A 273 3.34 -8.01 -9.85
C GLY A 273 4.65 -8.35 -9.12
N SER A 274 5.70 -8.66 -9.88
CA SER A 274 7.07 -8.88 -9.38
C SER A 274 7.88 -7.60 -9.19
N LEU A 275 7.35 -6.45 -9.60
CA LEU A 275 8.05 -5.16 -9.53
C LEU A 275 7.88 -4.50 -8.17
N GLY A 276 8.45 -3.29 -8.03
CA GLY A 276 8.46 -2.46 -6.83
C GLY A 276 7.09 -2.03 -6.30
N GLN A 277 7.09 -0.95 -5.54
CA GLN A 277 5.91 -0.38 -4.91
C GLN A 277 4.79 -0.17 -5.93
N ALA A 278 3.61 -0.72 -5.67
CA ALA A 278 2.42 -0.29 -6.39
C ALA A 278 2.10 1.15 -5.99
N VAL A 279 1.89 2.02 -6.97
CA VAL A 279 1.53 3.42 -6.78
C VAL A 279 0.30 3.81 -7.61
N TYR A 280 -0.21 5.00 -7.39
CA TYR A 280 -0.99 5.77 -8.35
C TYR A 280 -0.29 7.12 -8.47
N ASP A 281 0.43 7.37 -9.56
CA ASP A 281 0.98 8.70 -9.83
C ASP A 281 -0.10 9.59 -10.44
N GLY A 282 -0.52 10.58 -9.66
CA GLY A 282 -1.63 11.47 -9.95
C GLY A 282 -1.22 12.72 -10.74
N PRO A 283 -2.13 13.69 -10.88
CA PRO A 283 -1.87 14.91 -11.63
C PRO A 283 -0.88 15.83 -10.91
N LYS A 284 -0.18 16.65 -11.70
CA LYS A 284 0.47 17.87 -11.23
C LYS A 284 -0.55 19.01 -11.29
N MET A 285 -1.01 19.49 -10.13
CA MET A 285 -2.04 20.53 -10.08
C MET A 285 -1.98 21.38 -8.81
N GLU A 286 -2.69 22.51 -8.85
CA GLU A 286 -3.06 23.30 -7.68
C GLU A 286 -4.54 23.06 -7.36
N GLY A 287 -4.85 22.77 -6.10
CA GLY A 287 -6.21 22.55 -5.61
C GLY A 287 -6.54 21.09 -5.30
N ASN A 288 -7.84 20.82 -5.12
CA ASN A 288 -8.32 19.55 -4.60
C ASN A 288 -8.23 18.42 -5.64
N TRP A 289 -7.60 17.31 -5.26
CA TRP A 289 -7.56 16.10 -6.09
C TRP A 289 -8.70 15.14 -5.72
N ASN A 290 -9.72 15.08 -6.57
CA ASN A 290 -10.83 14.14 -6.42
C ASN A 290 -10.67 13.00 -7.43
N LEU A 291 -10.29 11.82 -6.94
CA LEU A 291 -10.03 10.64 -7.74
C LEU A 291 -11.14 9.60 -7.59
N GLU A 292 -11.65 9.12 -8.73
CA GLU A 292 -12.53 7.96 -8.80
C GLU A 292 -11.84 6.80 -9.55
N ILE A 293 -11.48 5.75 -8.82
CA ILE A 293 -10.84 4.56 -9.35
C ILE A 293 -11.93 3.58 -9.80
N ARG A 294 -11.97 3.27 -11.09
CA ARG A 294 -13.04 2.46 -11.70
C ARG A 294 -12.57 1.20 -12.42
N SER A 295 -11.31 1.14 -12.84
CA SER A 295 -10.78 0.05 -13.66
C SER A 295 -9.25 -0.06 -13.56
N GLY A 296 -8.70 -1.08 -14.21
CA GLY A 296 -7.26 -1.37 -14.29
C GLY A 296 -6.63 -1.78 -12.96
N ALA A 297 -5.31 -1.93 -12.97
CA ALA A 297 -4.52 -2.35 -11.81
C ALA A 297 -4.80 -1.51 -10.55
N SER A 298 -4.99 -0.18 -10.70
CA SER A 298 -5.34 0.71 -9.59
C SER A 298 -6.64 0.32 -8.89
N ARG A 299 -7.64 -0.21 -9.61
CA ARG A 299 -8.86 -0.76 -8.99
C ARG A 299 -8.52 -1.95 -8.10
N MET A 300 -7.69 -2.87 -8.57
CA MET A 300 -7.26 -4.02 -7.78
C MET A 300 -6.47 -3.59 -6.55
N TYR A 301 -5.50 -2.68 -6.71
CA TYR A 301 -4.71 -2.17 -5.60
C TYR A 301 -5.59 -1.53 -4.53
N ALA A 302 -6.59 -0.75 -4.93
CA ALA A 302 -7.55 -0.15 -3.98
C ALA A 302 -8.38 -1.21 -3.23
N ILE A 303 -8.84 -2.27 -3.90
CA ILE A 303 -9.64 -3.33 -3.25
C ILE A 303 -8.77 -4.14 -2.27
N VAL A 304 -7.58 -4.57 -2.72
CA VAL A 304 -6.60 -5.30 -1.91
C VAL A 304 -6.17 -4.45 -0.71
N PHE A 305 -5.91 -3.16 -0.93
CA PHE A 305 -5.59 -2.20 0.12
C PHE A 305 -6.70 -2.13 1.17
N GLN A 306 -7.96 -2.01 0.76
CA GLN A 306 -9.10 -1.96 1.68
C GLN A 306 -9.22 -3.25 2.50
N ALA A 307 -8.98 -4.42 1.91
CA ALA A 307 -8.96 -5.70 2.64
C ALA A 307 -7.84 -5.75 3.68
N CYS A 308 -6.62 -5.40 3.29
CA CYS A 308 -5.47 -5.29 4.19
C CYS A 308 -5.77 -4.29 5.32
N HIS A 309 -6.18 -3.08 4.99
CA HIS A 309 -6.46 -2.02 5.96
C HIS A 309 -7.52 -2.44 6.96
N ASN A 310 -8.61 -3.08 6.51
CA ASN A 310 -9.67 -3.54 7.41
C ASN A 310 -9.21 -4.67 8.35
N TYR A 311 -8.36 -5.59 7.90
CA TYR A 311 -7.87 -6.67 8.76
C TYR A 311 -6.79 -6.18 9.75
N TYR A 312 -5.84 -5.36 9.29
CA TYR A 312 -4.78 -4.84 10.17
C TYR A 312 -5.29 -3.78 11.16
N TYR A 313 -6.09 -2.82 10.68
CA TYR A 313 -6.43 -1.60 11.42
C TYR A 313 -7.92 -1.41 11.71
N GLY A 314 -8.78 -2.24 11.13
CA GLY A 314 -10.23 -2.19 11.33
C GLY A 314 -10.75 -3.12 12.42
N ASN A 315 -12.07 -3.30 12.45
CA ASN A 315 -12.71 -4.30 13.30
C ASN A 315 -12.43 -5.70 12.75
N ARG A 316 -11.65 -6.48 13.49
CA ARG A 316 -11.27 -7.86 13.15
C ARG A 316 -11.95 -8.91 14.04
N LEU A 317 -13.06 -8.58 14.70
CA LEU A 317 -13.85 -9.51 15.52
C LEU A 317 -13.05 -10.20 16.64
N GLY A 318 -12.01 -9.53 17.16
CA GLY A 318 -11.11 -10.07 18.17
C GLY A 318 -10.02 -11.02 17.64
N LEU A 319 -10.00 -11.29 16.33
CA LEU A 319 -9.01 -12.14 15.69
C LEU A 319 -7.59 -11.57 15.82
N LYS A 320 -6.61 -12.46 15.71
CA LYS A 320 -5.20 -12.11 15.61
C LYS A 320 -4.97 -11.35 14.30
N SER A 321 -4.20 -10.25 14.41
CA SER A 321 -3.70 -9.55 13.24
C SER A 321 -2.79 -10.45 12.41
N PRO A 322 -2.79 -10.30 11.08
CA PRO A 322 -1.71 -10.86 10.28
C PRO A 322 -0.33 -10.31 10.74
N PRO A 323 0.79 -10.93 10.32
CA PRO A 323 2.13 -10.56 10.75
C PRO A 323 2.39 -9.06 10.63
N GLN A 324 2.80 -8.44 11.72
CA GLN A 324 2.98 -6.99 11.81
C GLN A 324 4.44 -6.59 11.58
N ASN A 325 4.63 -5.39 11.06
CA ASN A 325 5.94 -4.77 10.93
C ASN A 325 6.46 -4.40 12.32
N SER A 326 7.76 -4.50 12.55
CA SER A 326 8.40 -4.12 13.82
C SER A 326 9.89 -3.93 13.62
N PHE A 327 10.63 -3.60 14.68
CA PHE A 327 12.09 -3.45 14.56
C PHE A 327 12.79 -4.69 13.95
N TRP A 328 12.30 -5.90 14.26
CA TRP A 328 12.87 -7.18 13.80
C TRP A 328 12.01 -7.90 12.74
N LYS A 329 10.93 -7.28 12.24
CA LYS A 329 10.03 -7.88 11.24
C LYS A 329 9.73 -6.85 10.18
N THR A 330 9.72 -7.24 8.91
CA THR A 330 9.36 -6.35 7.81
C THR A 330 7.85 -6.34 7.57
N ALA A 331 7.36 -5.30 6.89
CA ALA A 331 5.99 -5.23 6.40
C ALA A 331 5.66 -6.43 5.49
N VAL A 332 4.42 -6.92 5.56
CA VAL A 332 3.96 -8.00 4.68
C VAL A 332 3.84 -7.46 3.26
N LYS A 333 4.48 -8.14 2.31
CA LYS A 333 4.43 -7.80 0.88
C LYS A 333 3.35 -8.59 0.18
N ILE A 334 2.46 -7.89 -0.53
CA ILE A 334 1.36 -8.47 -1.31
C ILE A 334 1.57 -8.08 -2.77
N SER A 335 1.90 -9.05 -3.63
CA SER A 335 1.96 -8.82 -5.08
C SER A 335 0.58 -8.90 -5.68
N VAL A 336 0.21 -7.90 -6.47
CA VAL A 336 -1.05 -7.89 -7.21
C VAL A 336 -0.75 -7.93 -8.70
N TRP A 337 -1.31 -8.91 -9.38
CA TRP A 337 -1.16 -9.14 -10.81
C TRP A 337 -2.48 -8.84 -11.50
N ASP A 338 -2.51 -7.85 -12.40
CA ASP A 338 -3.71 -7.46 -13.17
C ASP A 338 -4.00 -8.42 -14.34
N GLU A 339 -3.18 -9.47 -14.50
CA GLU A 339 -3.36 -10.51 -15.51
C GLU A 339 -4.12 -11.72 -14.92
N PRO A 340 -5.01 -12.35 -15.71
CA PRO A 340 -5.67 -13.58 -15.30
C PRO A 340 -4.72 -14.77 -15.35
N ASN A 341 -4.55 -15.44 -14.22
CA ASN A 341 -4.02 -16.79 -14.06
C ASN A 341 -5.21 -17.79 -14.20
N PRO A 342 -5.16 -18.81 -15.07
CA PRO A 342 -6.25 -19.78 -15.19
C PRO A 342 -6.38 -20.72 -13.98
N ASP A 343 -5.34 -20.80 -13.13
CA ASP A 343 -5.16 -21.89 -12.17
C ASP A 343 -5.23 -21.47 -10.68
N ALA A 344 -5.11 -20.17 -10.34
CA ALA A 344 -5.07 -19.72 -8.93
C ALA A 344 -5.50 -18.26 -8.68
N ASN A 345 -6.62 -18.00 -7.99
CA ASN A 345 -7.12 -16.62 -7.75
C ASN A 345 -6.25 -15.79 -6.78
N GLY A 346 -5.39 -16.49 -6.05
CA GLY A 346 -4.36 -15.97 -5.16
C GLY A 346 -3.50 -17.15 -4.69
N SER A 347 -2.34 -16.84 -4.13
CA SER A 347 -1.48 -17.85 -3.50
C SER A 347 -0.80 -17.28 -2.26
N HIS A 348 -0.63 -18.11 -1.24
CA HIS A 348 0.13 -17.79 -0.03
C HIS A 348 1.33 -18.73 0.08
N CYS A 349 2.51 -18.14 0.29
CA CYS A 349 3.72 -18.90 0.57
C CYS A 349 4.08 -18.82 2.05
N LYS A 350 4.06 -19.99 2.68
CA LYS A 350 4.35 -20.19 4.11
C LYS A 350 5.81 -19.94 4.49
N ASP A 351 6.75 -20.24 3.59
CA ASP A 351 8.20 -20.27 3.85
C ASP A 351 8.99 -19.11 3.19
N CYS A 352 8.31 -18.18 2.53
CA CYS A 352 8.91 -17.10 1.75
C CYS A 352 9.56 -15.97 2.56
N ARG A 353 9.97 -16.23 3.80
CA ARG A 353 10.87 -15.35 4.57
C ARG A 353 12.34 -15.54 4.23
N PHE A 354 12.70 -16.45 3.33
CA PHE A 354 14.10 -16.60 2.96
C PHE A 354 14.51 -15.48 1.97
N LEU A 355 15.20 -14.46 2.50
CA LEU A 355 15.88 -13.34 1.81
C LEU A 355 15.03 -12.13 1.36
N GLY A 356 13.81 -11.96 1.87
CA GLY A 356 13.05 -10.72 1.70
C GLY A 356 12.56 -10.41 0.27
N ILE A 357 12.91 -11.22 -0.74
CA ILE A 357 12.71 -10.91 -2.17
C ILE A 357 11.34 -11.39 -2.72
N SER A 358 10.66 -12.34 -2.08
CA SER A 358 9.35 -12.82 -2.54
C SER A 358 8.16 -12.21 -1.79
N SER A 359 7.07 -11.92 -2.51
CA SER A 359 5.79 -11.56 -1.88
C SER A 359 5.21 -12.76 -1.14
N ARG A 360 4.70 -12.51 0.07
CA ARG A 360 4.11 -13.55 0.91
C ARG A 360 2.73 -13.98 0.40
N ILE A 361 2.06 -13.07 -0.29
CA ILE A 361 0.73 -13.23 -0.85
C ILE A 361 0.77 -12.72 -2.29
N ARG A 362 0.28 -13.52 -3.23
CA ARG A 362 -0.03 -13.08 -4.59
C ARG A 362 -1.55 -13.03 -4.75
N ILE A 363 -2.06 -11.96 -5.34
CA ILE A 363 -3.46 -11.81 -5.72
C ILE A 363 -3.49 -11.63 -7.23
N TYR A 364 -4.21 -12.50 -7.93
CA TYR A 364 -4.32 -12.45 -9.38
C TYR A 364 -5.68 -11.91 -9.81
N ASN A 365 -5.74 -11.26 -10.96
CA ASN A 365 -7.00 -10.81 -11.57
C ASN A 365 -7.71 -11.94 -12.29
N ASN A 366 -7.87 -13.06 -11.61
CA ASN A 366 -8.59 -14.17 -12.20
C ASN A 366 -10.07 -13.85 -12.08
N VAL A 367 -10.77 -14.08 -13.17
CA VAL A 367 -12.23 -14.20 -13.18
C VAL A 367 -12.99 -12.88 -13.19
N GLY A 368 -12.62 -11.89 -14.02
CA GLY A 368 -13.48 -10.70 -14.25
C GLY A 368 -14.05 -10.11 -12.94
N GLY A 369 -13.23 -10.11 -11.89
CA GLY A 369 -13.68 -10.28 -10.51
C GLY A 369 -14.36 -9.03 -9.96
N ASN A 370 -15.60 -9.21 -9.49
CA ASN A 370 -16.25 -8.18 -8.72
C ASN A 370 -15.44 -7.87 -7.44
N SER A 371 -15.66 -6.69 -6.89
CA SER A 371 -14.93 -6.11 -5.77
C SER A 371 -15.00 -6.98 -4.53
N MET A 372 -16.11 -7.71 -4.36
CA MET A 372 -16.31 -8.66 -3.27
C MET A 372 -15.38 -9.87 -3.37
N ALA A 373 -15.21 -10.46 -4.56
CA ALA A 373 -14.34 -11.62 -4.74
C ALA A 373 -12.87 -11.27 -4.44
N ILE A 374 -12.35 -10.17 -5.01
CA ILE A 374 -10.96 -9.73 -4.79
C ILE A 374 -10.72 -9.42 -3.31
N TYR A 375 -11.64 -8.69 -2.67
CA TYR A 375 -11.56 -8.38 -1.25
C TYR A 375 -11.55 -9.66 -0.39
N ALA A 376 -12.47 -10.58 -0.66
CA ALA A 376 -12.62 -11.81 0.11
C ALA A 376 -11.42 -12.75 -0.05
N THR A 377 -10.88 -12.89 -1.26
CA THR A 377 -9.63 -13.65 -1.51
C THR A 377 -8.46 -13.03 -0.75
N THR A 378 -8.33 -11.70 -0.76
CA THR A 378 -7.26 -11.03 0.01
C THR A 378 -7.37 -11.33 1.51
N ILE A 379 -8.59 -11.32 2.07
CA ILE A 379 -8.82 -11.71 3.47
C ILE A 379 -8.45 -13.17 3.72
N HIS A 380 -8.77 -14.08 2.79
CA HIS A 380 -8.42 -15.51 2.88
C HIS A 380 -6.90 -15.71 3.01
N GLU A 381 -6.12 -15.07 2.14
CA GLU A 381 -4.66 -15.19 2.18
C GLU A 381 -4.04 -14.51 3.42
N LEU A 382 -4.63 -13.41 3.89
CA LEU A 382 -4.23 -12.79 5.16
C LEU A 382 -4.58 -13.66 6.37
N ALA A 383 -5.64 -14.48 6.29
CA ALA A 383 -6.02 -15.42 7.35
C ALA A 383 -4.99 -16.56 7.46
N HIS A 384 -4.47 -17.06 6.33
CA HIS A 384 -3.32 -17.97 6.31
C HIS A 384 -2.10 -17.34 6.97
N ALA A 385 -1.78 -16.09 6.62
CA ALA A 385 -0.67 -15.35 7.22
C ALA A 385 -0.83 -15.17 8.74
N SER A 386 -2.04 -14.85 9.20
CA SER A 386 -2.37 -14.70 10.63
C SER A 386 -2.28 -16.04 11.37
N HIS A 387 -2.78 -17.12 10.79
CA HIS A 387 -2.70 -18.47 11.35
C HIS A 387 -1.23 -18.93 11.52
N TRP A 388 -0.37 -18.63 10.54
CA TRP A 388 1.06 -18.86 10.69
C TRP A 388 1.67 -18.06 11.84
N GLU A 389 1.31 -16.77 11.99
CA GLU A 389 1.83 -15.93 13.08
C GLU A 389 1.35 -16.41 14.46
N LEU A 390 0.12 -16.95 14.56
CA LEU A 390 -0.41 -17.56 15.78
C LEU A 390 0.44 -18.73 16.26
N ARG A 391 1.05 -19.48 15.35
CA ARG A 391 1.73 -20.76 15.66
C ARG A 391 3.24 -20.69 15.65
N ARG A 392 3.82 -19.51 15.40
CA ARG A 392 5.25 -19.25 15.22
C ARG A 392 6.18 -19.81 16.31
N ASN A 393 5.72 -20.01 17.54
CA ASN A 393 6.54 -20.51 18.66
C ASN A 393 6.32 -21.99 19.02
N ASN A 394 5.34 -22.67 18.39
CA ASN A 394 5.03 -24.10 18.57
C ASN A 394 5.11 -24.87 17.23
N TRP A 395 5.88 -24.34 16.29
CA TRP A 395 5.78 -24.72 14.88
C TRP A 395 6.60 -25.96 14.55
N ASN A 396 5.89 -27.05 14.29
CA ASN A 396 6.37 -28.17 13.49
C ASN A 396 5.54 -28.19 12.20
N ASP A 397 5.94 -27.35 11.23
CA ASP A 397 5.18 -26.96 10.03
C ASP A 397 4.57 -28.14 9.25
N ASN A 398 5.24 -29.28 9.26
CA ASN A 398 4.92 -30.40 8.39
C ASN A 398 3.72 -31.26 8.86
N ASN A 399 3.04 -30.93 9.96
CA ASN A 399 1.97 -31.76 10.53
C ASN A 399 0.57 -31.12 10.58
N THR A 400 0.37 -29.90 10.05
CA THR A 400 -0.99 -29.32 10.03
C THR A 400 -1.73 -29.64 8.75
N GLU A 401 -2.86 -30.33 8.91
CA GLU A 401 -3.71 -30.74 7.79
C GLU A 401 -4.16 -29.55 6.95
N SER A 402 -4.10 -29.74 5.63
CA SER A 402 -4.61 -28.80 4.63
C SER A 402 -6.04 -28.36 4.95
N LYS A 403 -6.91 -29.32 5.27
CA LYS A 403 -8.30 -29.09 5.62
C LYS A 403 -8.49 -28.10 6.76
N VAL A 404 -7.69 -28.17 7.82
CA VAL A 404 -7.73 -27.20 8.92
C VAL A 404 -7.37 -25.80 8.43
N LYS A 405 -6.26 -25.68 7.68
CA LYS A 405 -5.76 -24.39 7.17
C LYS A 405 -6.78 -23.71 6.25
N GLU A 406 -7.24 -24.43 5.24
CA GLU A 406 -8.16 -23.88 4.23
C GLU A 406 -9.54 -23.58 4.80
N SER A 407 -10.08 -24.48 5.63
CA SER A 407 -11.39 -24.28 6.26
C SER A 407 -11.39 -23.12 7.25
N TRP A 408 -10.30 -22.93 8.00
CA TRP A 408 -10.12 -21.75 8.84
C TRP A 408 -10.11 -20.46 8.02
N ALA A 409 -9.28 -20.39 6.99
CA ALA A 409 -9.19 -19.21 6.12
C ALA A 409 -10.52 -18.90 5.43
N ARG A 410 -11.30 -19.93 5.05
CA ARG A 410 -12.67 -19.78 4.51
C ARG A 410 -13.64 -19.16 5.54
N GLY A 411 -13.53 -19.56 6.81
CA GLY A 411 -14.29 -18.97 7.90
C GLY A 411 -13.98 -17.49 8.16
N VAL A 412 -12.69 -17.12 8.18
CA VAL A 412 -12.25 -15.72 8.34
C VAL A 412 -12.69 -14.87 7.15
N GLN A 413 -12.54 -15.40 5.93
CA GLN A 413 -13.02 -14.80 4.70
C GLN A 413 -14.52 -14.45 4.79
N TRP A 414 -15.36 -15.40 5.25
CA TRP A 414 -16.79 -15.15 5.46
C TRP A 414 -17.06 -14.12 6.55
N ALA A 415 -16.42 -14.24 7.73
CA ALA A 415 -16.72 -13.39 8.87
C ALA A 415 -16.31 -11.93 8.63
N LEU A 416 -15.08 -11.69 8.15
CA LEU A 416 -14.61 -10.33 7.88
C LEU A 416 -15.17 -9.78 6.56
N GLY A 417 -15.42 -10.63 5.56
CA GLY A 417 -16.07 -10.24 4.31
C GLY A 417 -17.44 -9.62 4.55
N ARG A 418 -18.23 -10.19 5.46
CA ARG A 418 -19.59 -9.69 5.78
C ARG A 418 -19.63 -8.36 6.52
N LEU A 419 -18.53 -7.94 7.15
CA LEU A 419 -18.45 -6.59 7.72
C LEU A 419 -18.52 -5.50 6.63
N ARG A 420 -18.05 -5.81 5.41
CA ARG A 420 -18.13 -4.92 4.25
C ARG A 420 -19.31 -5.24 3.34
N TYR A 421 -19.56 -6.52 3.10
CA TYR A 421 -20.61 -7.02 2.21
C TYR A 421 -21.59 -7.88 3.02
N PRO A 422 -22.64 -7.32 3.66
CA PRO A 422 -23.51 -8.07 4.57
C PRO A 422 -24.13 -9.33 3.98
N ASN A 423 -24.34 -9.35 2.66
CA ASN A 423 -24.89 -10.48 1.91
C ASN A 423 -23.84 -11.51 1.46
N TYR A 424 -22.56 -11.30 1.77
CA TYR A 424 -21.48 -12.20 1.36
C TYR A 424 -21.66 -13.57 1.97
N ARG A 425 -21.67 -14.60 1.13
CA ARG A 425 -22.02 -15.95 1.52
C ARG A 425 -20.84 -16.89 1.76
N GLY A 426 -19.62 -16.39 1.68
CA GLY A 426 -18.41 -17.21 1.71
C GLY A 426 -17.96 -17.65 0.32
N GLY A 427 -16.77 -18.25 0.25
CA GLY A 427 -16.25 -18.87 -0.97
C GLY A 427 -16.86 -20.26 -1.21
N PRO A 428 -16.64 -20.87 -2.39
CA PRO A 428 -17.16 -22.18 -2.71
C PRO A 428 -16.50 -23.27 -1.88
N THR A 429 -17.30 -24.31 -1.68
CA THR A 429 -16.91 -25.54 -1.01
C THR A 429 -16.14 -26.41 -1.99
N ILE A 430 -14.88 -26.73 -1.67
CA ILE A 430 -14.01 -27.58 -2.49
C ILE A 430 -13.44 -28.67 -1.57
N ARG A 431 -14.13 -29.80 -1.50
CA ARG A 431 -13.73 -30.92 -0.66
C ARG A 431 -12.46 -31.60 -1.20
N PRO A 432 -11.61 -32.17 -0.32
CA PRO A 432 -11.82 -32.25 1.13
C PRO A 432 -11.44 -30.97 1.89
N ASP A 433 -10.62 -30.09 1.32
CA ASP A 433 -9.89 -29.09 2.13
C ASP A 433 -10.67 -27.81 2.45
N TYR A 434 -11.45 -27.28 1.49
CA TYR A 434 -12.16 -26.00 1.63
C TYR A 434 -13.60 -26.24 2.05
N THR A 435 -13.81 -26.40 3.36
CA THR A 435 -15.13 -26.66 3.96
C THR A 435 -15.80 -25.38 4.48
N GLN A 436 -17.08 -25.48 4.87
CA GLN A 436 -17.81 -24.41 5.56
C GLN A 436 -17.91 -24.64 7.07
N VAL A 437 -17.10 -25.53 7.66
CA VAL A 437 -17.23 -25.92 9.08
C VAL A 437 -17.26 -24.73 10.04
N VAL A 438 -16.49 -23.67 9.76
CA VAL A 438 -16.42 -22.47 10.60
C VAL A 438 -17.70 -21.64 10.48
N VAL A 439 -18.29 -21.58 9.29
CA VAL A 439 -19.55 -20.88 9.04
C VAL A 439 -20.67 -21.57 9.79
N ASP A 440 -20.78 -22.88 9.63
CA ASP A 440 -21.78 -23.76 10.28
C ASP A 440 -21.68 -23.66 11.81
N MET A 441 -20.48 -23.71 12.39
CA MET A 441 -20.31 -23.52 13.85
C MET A 441 -20.84 -22.17 14.37
N ILE A 442 -20.88 -21.14 13.53
CA ILE A 442 -21.28 -19.78 13.94
C ILE A 442 -22.76 -19.51 13.62
N ASP A 443 -23.25 -19.92 12.45
CA ASP A 443 -24.56 -19.54 11.92
C ASP A 443 -25.60 -20.65 12.14
N PRO A 444 -26.77 -20.36 12.74
CA PRO A 444 -27.79 -21.37 13.00
C PRO A 444 -28.48 -21.95 11.77
N ASN A 445 -28.42 -21.31 10.58
CA ASN A 445 -29.17 -21.73 9.39
C ASN A 445 -28.61 -21.08 8.11
N PHE A 446 -27.40 -21.47 7.68
CA PHE A 446 -26.80 -20.87 6.48
C PHE A 446 -27.08 -21.69 5.20
N PRO A 447 -28.05 -21.31 4.33
CA PRO A 447 -28.17 -21.89 3.00
C PRO A 447 -27.02 -21.39 2.11
N SER A 448 -25.93 -22.16 2.06
CA SER A 448 -24.85 -21.89 1.11
C SER A 448 -25.32 -22.20 -0.31
N ILE A 449 -25.40 -21.20 -1.20
CA ILE A 449 -25.61 -21.43 -2.64
C ILE A 449 -24.41 -22.14 -3.29
N PHE A 450 -23.28 -22.19 -2.58
CA PHE A 450 -22.08 -22.92 -2.99
C PHE A 450 -21.95 -24.27 -2.29
N ALA A 451 -22.89 -24.62 -1.40
CA ALA A 451 -23.15 -26.02 -1.17
C ALA A 451 -23.74 -26.55 -2.49
N ASN A 452 -23.01 -27.43 -3.15
CA ASN A 452 -23.67 -28.37 -4.05
C ASN A 452 -24.86 -28.96 -3.27
N GLU A 453 -26.02 -29.13 -3.90
CA GLU A 453 -27.25 -29.64 -3.25
C GLU A 453 -27.03 -30.96 -2.48
N ASN A 454 -25.93 -31.66 -2.77
CA ASN A 454 -25.48 -32.88 -2.11
C ASN A 454 -24.54 -32.69 -0.90
N PHE A 455 -24.09 -31.47 -0.56
CA PHE A 455 -23.00 -31.24 0.42
C PHE A 455 -23.26 -30.13 1.45
N GLY A 456 -24.36 -29.38 1.33
CA GLY A 456 -24.79 -28.42 2.33
C GLY A 456 -25.53 -29.11 3.46
N LEU A 457 -25.20 -28.78 4.71
CA LEU A 457 -26.04 -29.17 5.82
C LEU A 457 -27.30 -28.28 5.80
N TRP A 458 -28.40 -28.82 5.29
CA TRP A 458 -29.72 -28.31 5.65
C TRP A 458 -29.91 -28.67 7.13
N ASN A 459 -29.75 -27.71 8.05
CA ASN A 459 -29.60 -27.90 9.50
C ASN A 459 -28.33 -28.65 9.90
N ASP A 460 -27.20 -27.95 9.98
CA ASP A 460 -26.20 -28.36 10.95
C ASP A 460 -26.71 -27.98 12.35
N ASN A 461 -26.86 -28.95 13.25
CA ASN A 461 -27.42 -28.67 14.58
C ASN A 461 -26.36 -28.03 15.51
N VAL A 462 -25.44 -27.23 14.96
CA VAL A 462 -24.35 -26.56 15.66
C VAL A 462 -24.51 -25.06 15.45
N THR A 463 -24.41 -24.26 16.51
CA THR A 463 -24.47 -22.80 16.39
C THR A 463 -23.92 -22.11 17.63
N GLY A 464 -23.73 -20.80 17.57
CA GLY A 464 -23.45 -19.97 18.73
C GLY A 464 -21.98 -19.95 19.16
N TYR A 465 -21.09 -20.58 18.41
CA TYR A 465 -19.66 -20.30 18.55
C TYR A 465 -19.35 -18.93 17.93
N THR A 466 -18.36 -18.25 18.50
CA THR A 466 -17.78 -17.04 17.90
C THR A 466 -16.54 -17.40 17.11
N ILE A 467 -16.22 -16.62 16.07
CA ILE A 467 -14.99 -16.84 15.31
C ILE A 467 -13.73 -16.74 16.18
N LYS A 468 -13.79 -15.96 17.27
CA LYS A 468 -12.69 -15.85 18.22
C LYS A 468 -12.48 -17.13 19.03
N GLN A 469 -13.56 -17.75 19.53
CA GLN A 469 -13.47 -19.05 20.20
C GLN A 469 -12.88 -20.12 19.28
N ILE A 470 -13.23 -20.08 17.99
CA ILE A 470 -12.67 -21.01 17.00
C ILE A 470 -11.18 -20.73 16.74
N GLU A 471 -10.73 -19.46 16.75
CA GLU A 471 -9.31 -19.09 16.60
C GLU A 471 -8.45 -19.51 17.80
N ASP A 472 -8.95 -19.32 19.02
CA ASP A 472 -8.17 -19.48 20.26
C ASP A 472 -7.57 -20.89 20.39
N VAL A 473 -8.26 -21.90 19.87
CA VAL A 473 -7.80 -23.30 19.87
C VAL A 473 -6.86 -23.66 18.71
N LEU A 474 -6.76 -22.83 17.66
CA LEU A 474 -5.94 -23.13 16.48
C LEU A 474 -4.44 -23.17 16.80
N SER A 475 -4.01 -22.43 17.81
CA SER A 475 -2.60 -22.41 18.23
C SER A 475 -2.03 -23.80 18.54
N ASN A 476 -2.89 -24.72 19.00
CA ASN A 476 -2.56 -26.09 19.39
C ASN A 476 -3.31 -27.15 18.55
N THR A 477 -3.73 -26.81 17.33
CA THR A 477 -4.48 -27.71 16.44
C THR A 477 -3.64 -28.10 15.23
N SER A 478 -3.45 -29.40 15.02
CA SER A 478 -2.72 -29.91 13.84
C SER A 478 -3.61 -30.75 12.93
N THR A 479 -4.50 -31.58 13.47
CA THR A 479 -5.41 -32.42 12.68
C THR A 479 -6.85 -31.94 12.75
N TRP A 480 -7.68 -32.40 11.81
CA TRP A 480 -9.13 -32.15 11.81
C TRP A 480 -9.79 -32.60 13.13
N GLN A 481 -9.37 -33.76 13.64
CA GLN A 481 -9.88 -34.32 14.90
C GLN A 481 -9.40 -33.52 16.12
N ASP A 482 -8.16 -33.03 16.13
CA ASP A 482 -7.68 -32.16 17.20
C ASP A 482 -8.49 -30.87 17.25
N TRP A 483 -8.86 -30.33 16.08
CA TRP A 483 -9.63 -29.08 16.02
C TRP A 483 -11.00 -29.25 16.69
N GLU A 484 -11.73 -30.30 16.30
CA GLU A 484 -13.02 -30.65 16.90
C GLU A 484 -12.91 -30.79 18.43
N ASN A 485 -11.95 -31.61 18.88
CA ASN A 485 -11.74 -31.92 20.29
C ASN A 485 -11.36 -30.67 21.08
N ASN A 486 -10.48 -29.83 20.53
CA ASN A 486 -10.07 -28.60 21.19
C ASN A 486 -11.24 -27.62 21.34
N ILE A 487 -12.10 -27.46 20.32
CA ILE A 487 -13.29 -26.61 20.43
C ILE A 487 -14.21 -27.15 21.54
N ARG A 488 -14.54 -28.44 21.50
CA ARG A 488 -15.40 -29.10 22.50
C ARG A 488 -14.86 -28.95 23.92
N ASN A 489 -13.56 -29.11 24.11
CA ASN A 489 -12.97 -29.14 25.45
C ASN A 489 -12.72 -27.74 26.06
N ASN A 490 -12.63 -26.68 25.23
CA ASN A 490 -12.31 -25.34 25.70
C ASN A 490 -13.53 -24.42 25.85
N TYR A 491 -14.67 -24.75 25.24
CA TYR A 491 -15.86 -23.91 25.28
C TYR A 491 -17.13 -24.71 25.52
N ASN A 492 -17.90 -24.27 26.52
CA ASN A 492 -19.26 -24.77 26.73
C ASN A 492 -20.19 -24.10 25.72
N ASN A 493 -20.90 -24.91 24.93
CA ASN A 493 -21.91 -24.44 23.99
C ASN A 493 -23.13 -25.38 24.01
N ALA A 494 -24.34 -24.82 23.95
CA ALA A 494 -25.58 -25.60 23.97
C ALA A 494 -25.70 -26.66 22.84
N THR A 495 -24.90 -26.51 21.78
CA THR A 495 -24.87 -27.40 20.61
C THR A 495 -23.61 -28.26 20.48
N GLU A 496 -22.71 -28.24 21.48
CA GLU A 496 -21.43 -28.97 21.45
C GLU A 496 -21.57 -30.49 21.21
N GLY A 497 -22.70 -31.08 21.64
CA GLY A 497 -23.01 -32.49 21.40
C GLY A 497 -23.13 -32.86 19.92
N ASN A 498 -23.35 -31.88 19.04
CA ASN A 498 -23.47 -32.07 17.60
C ASN A 498 -22.16 -31.79 16.83
N LEU A 499 -21.10 -31.32 17.51
CA LEU A 499 -19.82 -31.00 16.86
C LEU A 499 -19.20 -32.19 16.12
N GLN A 500 -19.29 -33.40 16.69
CA GLN A 500 -18.73 -34.59 16.05
C GLN A 500 -19.43 -34.88 14.72
N ALA A 501 -20.75 -34.74 14.67
CA ALA A 501 -21.53 -34.95 13.46
C ALA A 501 -21.17 -33.91 12.39
N LEU A 502 -21.00 -32.64 12.79
CA LEU A 502 -20.56 -31.57 11.89
C LEU A 502 -19.16 -31.83 11.30
N PHE A 503 -18.17 -32.14 12.14
CA PHE A 503 -16.81 -32.44 11.67
C PHE A 503 -16.75 -33.72 10.84
N THR A 504 -17.57 -34.73 11.15
CA THR A 504 -17.70 -35.96 10.35
C THR A 504 -18.30 -35.67 8.98
N HIS A 505 -19.32 -34.81 8.90
CA HIS A 505 -19.93 -34.43 7.62
C HIS A 505 -18.92 -33.76 6.70
N TRP A 506 -18.06 -32.89 7.24
CA TRP A 506 -17.06 -32.14 6.48
C TRP A 506 -15.75 -32.90 6.24
N ASN A 507 -15.55 -34.03 6.92
CA ASN A 507 -14.41 -34.89 6.68
C ASN A 507 -14.52 -35.55 5.29
#